data_AF-A0AAV4N1F7-F1
#
_entry.id   AF-A0AAV4N1F7-F1
#
_cell.length_a   1.000
_cell.length_b   1.000
_cell.length_c   1.000
_cell.angle_alpha   90.00
_cell.angle_beta   90.00
_cell.angle_gamma   90.00
#
_symmetry.space_group_name_H-M   'P 1'
#
loop_
_entity.id
_entity.type
_entity.pdbx_description
1 polymer ?
#
loop_
_entity_poly.entity_id
_entity_poly.type
_entity_poly.pdbx_seq_one_letter_code
_entity_poly.pdbx_strand_id
1 'polypeptide(L)'
;MILCLDHGLRFGDNFCRIDEDESMRVEDKFQYLLSSLKSNTKARDIVESYPPSKENYSKVIEHLKSRFGRKDLLIEVYIRDLLALVNSKTNLKLSDLYDKLGPYLRALETLGVTTSNYAAMLHKDEPTAATLIANSAGKNKNVKNVRKSLT
;
A
#
# COMPACT_ATOMS: atom_id res chain seq x y z
N MET A 1 -4.38 11.94 -5.44
CA MET A 1 -4.47 10.51 -5.87
C MET A 1 -4.64 9.52 -4.71
N ILE A 2 -3.76 9.40 -3.71
CA ILE A 2 -3.91 8.35 -2.66
C ILE A 2 -5.13 8.59 -1.76
N LEU A 3 -5.42 9.84 -1.39
CA LEU A 3 -6.65 10.18 -0.65
C LEU A 3 -7.92 10.09 -1.51
N CYS A 4 -7.80 9.98 -2.84
CA CYS A 4 -8.94 9.85 -3.75
C CYS A 4 -9.33 8.37 -3.98
N LEU A 5 -8.54 7.39 -3.48
CA LEU A 5 -8.66 5.99 -3.89
C LEU A 5 -9.22 5.03 -2.83
N ASP A 6 -9.48 5.44 -1.58
CA ASP A 6 -9.94 4.50 -0.54
C ASP A 6 -11.26 4.87 0.19
N HIS A 7 -12.10 3.84 0.33
CA HIS A 7 -13.33 3.54 1.11
C HIS A 7 -14.34 4.63 1.52
N GLY A 8 -14.18 5.87 1.06
CA GLY A 8 -15.15 6.94 1.15
C GLY A 8 -15.26 7.66 -0.18
N LEU A 9 -15.57 6.92 -1.26
CA LEU A 9 -15.58 7.40 -2.67
C LEU A 9 -16.11 8.84 -2.80
N ARG A 10 -17.25 9.14 -2.16
CA ARG A 10 -17.86 10.47 -2.24
C ARG A 10 -17.07 11.59 -1.56
N PHE A 11 -16.35 11.31 -0.48
CA PHE A 11 -15.46 12.29 0.16
C PHE A 11 -14.17 12.46 -0.64
N GLY A 12 -13.54 11.37 -1.04
CA GLY A 12 -12.29 11.40 -1.82
C GLY A 12 -12.46 12.15 -3.15
N ASP A 13 -13.51 11.84 -3.91
CA ASP A 13 -13.79 12.47 -5.20
C ASP A 13 -14.08 13.97 -5.07
N ASN A 14 -14.92 14.35 -4.10
CA ASN A 14 -15.26 15.76 -3.86
C ASN A 14 -14.05 16.55 -3.35
N PHE A 15 -13.26 15.96 -2.47
CA PHE A 15 -12.05 16.58 -1.96
C PHE A 15 -11.04 16.82 -3.08
N CYS A 16 -10.80 15.85 -3.97
CA CYS A 16 -9.83 16.01 -5.06
C CYS A 16 -10.28 17.09 -6.05
N ARG A 17 -11.58 17.18 -6.36
CA ARG A 17 -12.13 18.29 -7.16
C ARG A 17 -11.89 19.67 -6.54
N ILE A 18 -12.03 19.79 -5.23
CA ILE A 18 -11.86 21.07 -4.52
C ILE A 18 -10.37 21.40 -4.31
N ASP A 19 -9.54 20.40 -4.05
CA ASP A 19 -8.09 20.56 -3.90
C ASP A 19 -7.46 21.04 -5.22
N GLU A 20 -7.89 20.47 -6.35
CA GLU A 20 -7.40 20.79 -7.71
C GLU A 20 -7.99 22.09 -8.29
N ASP A 21 -9.06 22.65 -7.71
CA ASP A 21 -9.69 23.88 -8.20
C ASP A 21 -8.83 25.12 -7.90
N GLU A 22 -8.10 25.63 -8.88
CA GLU A 22 -7.25 26.82 -8.73
C GLU A 22 -8.03 28.13 -8.49
N SER A 23 -9.33 28.17 -8.79
CA SER A 23 -10.16 29.36 -8.61
C SER A 23 -10.59 29.57 -7.15
N MET A 24 -10.60 28.50 -6.35
CA MET A 24 -10.96 28.54 -4.94
C MET A 24 -9.81 29.03 -4.07
N ARG A 25 -10.14 29.90 -3.10
CA ARG A 25 -9.16 30.35 -2.10
C ARG A 25 -8.74 29.19 -1.21
N VAL A 26 -7.47 29.19 -0.82
CA VAL A 26 -6.89 28.10 0.00
C VAL A 26 -7.54 28.05 1.38
N GLU A 27 -7.97 29.20 1.90
CA GLU A 27 -8.72 29.33 3.14
C GLU A 27 -10.06 28.59 3.04
N ASP A 28 -10.77 28.72 1.92
CA ASP A 28 -12.05 28.04 1.68
C ASP A 28 -11.85 26.52 1.55
N LYS A 29 -10.76 26.09 0.89
CA LYS A 29 -10.36 24.68 0.83
C LYS A 29 -10.05 24.10 2.21
N PHE A 30 -9.37 24.86 3.06
CA PHE A 30 -9.07 24.46 4.44
C PHE A 30 -10.35 24.31 5.26
N GLN A 31 -11.27 25.27 5.17
CA GLN A 31 -12.57 25.20 5.85
C GLN A 31 -13.42 24.04 5.34
N TYR A 32 -13.41 23.78 4.03
CA TYR A 32 -14.07 22.61 3.46
C TYR A 32 -13.49 21.30 4.02
N LEU A 33 -12.17 21.18 4.07
CA LEU A 33 -11.49 20.01 4.63
C LEU A 33 -11.90 19.80 6.08
N LEU A 34 -11.86 20.85 6.90
CA LEU A 34 -12.25 20.78 8.31
C LEU A 34 -13.73 20.38 8.47
N SER A 35 -14.62 20.94 7.66
CA SER A 35 -16.07 20.66 7.72
C SER A 35 -16.43 19.26 7.25
N SER A 36 -15.64 18.71 6.32
CA SER A 36 -15.89 17.39 5.73
C SER A 36 -15.39 16.25 6.60
N LEU A 37 -14.48 16.52 7.56
CA LEU A 37 -13.98 15.53 8.51
C LEU A 37 -14.93 15.37 9.69
N LYS A 38 -15.28 14.12 10.00
CA LYS A 38 -16.09 13.78 11.17
C LYS A 38 -15.38 14.20 12.47
N SER A 39 -16.16 14.70 13.43
CA SER A 39 -15.70 15.01 14.78
C SER A 39 -15.11 13.77 15.48
N ASN A 40 -14.15 13.99 16.38
CA ASN A 40 -13.44 12.94 17.13
C ASN A 40 -12.69 11.91 16.25
N THR A 41 -12.18 12.34 15.10
CA THR A 41 -11.34 11.49 14.25
C THR A 41 -9.90 11.99 14.26
N LYS A 42 -8.95 11.05 14.21
CA LYS A 42 -7.51 11.38 14.13
C LYS A 42 -7.16 12.29 12.96
N ALA A 43 -7.89 12.18 11.85
CA ALA A 43 -7.71 13.06 10.70
C ALA A 43 -8.13 14.50 11.03
N ARG A 44 -9.24 14.69 11.75
CA ARG A 44 -9.68 16.00 12.21
C ARG A 44 -8.71 16.61 13.23
N ASP A 45 -8.22 15.81 14.18
CA ASP A 45 -7.23 16.26 15.17
C ASP A 45 -5.96 16.81 14.48
N ILE A 46 -5.53 16.18 13.39
CA ILE A 46 -4.41 16.68 12.58
C ILE A 46 -4.77 18.02 11.95
N VAL A 47 -5.93 18.18 11.33
CA VAL A 47 -6.30 19.46 10.69
C VAL A 47 -6.47 20.59 11.71
N GLU A 48 -7.08 20.31 12.86
CA GLU A 48 -7.28 21.28 13.95
C GLU A 48 -5.97 21.69 14.64
N SER A 49 -4.93 20.87 14.57
CA SER A 49 -3.61 21.20 15.15
C SER A 49 -2.86 22.30 14.40
N TYR A 50 -3.29 22.67 13.19
CA TYR A 50 -2.68 23.74 12.40
C TYR A 50 -3.57 24.98 12.35
N PRO A 51 -3.01 26.19 12.53
CA PRO A 51 -3.72 27.41 12.23
C PRO A 51 -4.21 27.42 10.77
N PRO A 52 -5.46 27.84 10.50
CA PRO A 52 -6.03 27.91 9.16
C PRO A 52 -5.36 29.06 8.37
N SER A 53 -4.28 28.72 7.66
CA SER A 53 -3.54 29.64 6.80
C SER A 53 -3.19 28.98 5.48
N LYS A 54 -2.98 29.79 4.44
CA LYS A 54 -2.56 29.33 3.11
C LYS A 54 -1.27 28.50 3.16
N GLU A 55 -0.30 28.93 3.98
CA GLU A 55 0.99 28.24 4.13
C GLU A 55 0.87 26.89 4.86
N ASN A 56 -0.15 26.74 5.70
CA ASN A 56 -0.34 25.53 6.50
C ASN A 56 -1.21 24.49 5.79
N TYR A 57 -2.03 24.90 4.81
CA TYR A 57 -2.85 23.97 4.04
C TYR A 57 -2.00 22.86 3.41
N SER A 58 -0.93 23.21 2.68
CA SER A 58 -0.04 22.23 2.06
C SER A 58 0.57 21.26 3.08
N LYS A 59 1.02 21.78 4.23
CA LYS A 59 1.59 20.99 5.33
C LYS A 59 0.58 20.01 5.92
N VAL A 60 -0.67 20.44 6.10
CA VAL A 60 -1.77 19.58 6.58
C VAL A 60 -2.05 18.47 5.58
N ILE A 61 -2.13 18.80 4.28
CA ILE A 61 -2.35 17.80 3.23
C ILE A 61 -1.21 16.78 3.18
N GLU A 62 0.04 17.22 3.28
CA GLU A 62 1.20 16.31 3.35
C GLU A 62 1.17 15.43 4.61
N HIS A 63 0.82 15.98 5.77
CA HIS A 63 0.70 15.22 7.01
C HIS A 63 -0.41 14.16 6.89
N LEU A 64 -1.57 14.52 6.33
CA LEU A 64 -2.65 13.58 6.07
C LEU A 64 -2.24 12.48 5.08
N LYS A 65 -1.53 12.84 4.00
CA LYS A 65 -1.00 11.88 3.01
C LYS A 65 0.04 10.95 3.64
N SER A 66 0.93 11.45 4.49
CA SER A 66 1.93 10.63 5.17
C SER A 66 1.28 9.65 6.15
N ARG A 67 0.27 10.11 6.91
CA ARG A 67 -0.38 9.31 7.95
C ARG A 67 -1.37 8.29 7.41
N PHE A 68 -2.16 8.67 6.40
CA PHE A 68 -3.29 7.89 5.88
C PHE A 68 -3.08 7.44 4.44
N GLY A 69 -2.23 8.10 3.66
CA GLY A 69 -1.94 7.75 2.27
C GLY A 69 -0.92 6.62 2.11
N ARG A 70 -1.05 5.55 2.90
CA ARG A 70 -0.17 4.36 2.78
C ARG A 70 -0.64 3.47 1.64
N LYS A 71 -0.15 3.75 0.43
CA LYS A 71 -0.40 2.95 -0.78
C LYS A 71 -0.15 1.46 -0.56
N ASP A 72 0.93 1.11 0.14
CA ASP A 72 1.32 -0.29 0.35
C ASP A 72 0.27 -1.09 1.11
N LEU A 73 -0.38 -0.49 2.12
CA LEU A 73 -1.46 -1.13 2.86
C LEU A 73 -2.72 -1.28 2.01
N LEU A 74 -3.01 -0.28 1.17
CA LEU A 74 -4.16 -0.35 0.27
C LEU A 74 -3.97 -1.48 -0.76
N ILE A 75 -2.77 -1.62 -1.30
CA ILE A 75 -2.38 -2.74 -2.17
C ILE A 75 -2.55 -4.07 -1.42
N GLU A 76 -2.06 -4.17 -0.19
CA GLU A 76 -2.20 -5.38 0.63
C GLU A 76 -3.66 -5.76 0.89
N VAL A 77 -4.53 -4.79 1.19
CA VAL A 77 -5.98 -5.02 1.37
C VAL A 77 -6.60 -5.55 0.08
N TYR A 78 -6.34 -4.89 -1.05
CA TYR A 78 -6.88 -5.33 -2.34
C TYR A 78 -6.40 -6.73 -2.73
N ILE A 79 -5.13 -7.08 -2.50
CA ILE A 79 -4.59 -8.42 -2.76
C ILE A 79 -5.24 -9.44 -1.82
N ARG A 80 -5.40 -9.12 -0.54
CA ARG A 80 -6.05 -10.02 0.42
C ARG A 80 -7.50 -10.29 0.06
N ASP A 81 -8.25 -9.25 -0.33
CA ASP A 81 -9.65 -9.38 -0.71
C ASP A 81 -9.80 -10.14 -2.03
N LEU A 82 -8.90 -9.91 -2.98
CA LEU A 82 -8.79 -10.68 -4.21
C LEU A 82 -8.53 -12.17 -3.91
N LEU A 83 -7.56 -12.46 -3.05
CA LEU A 83 -7.22 -13.83 -2.66
C LEU A 83 -8.38 -14.50 -1.89
N ALA A 84 -9.06 -13.76 -1.01
CA ALA A 84 -10.24 -14.23 -0.30
C ALA A 84 -11.38 -14.56 -1.28
N LEU A 85 -11.59 -13.74 -2.30
CA LEU A 85 -12.57 -13.98 -3.35
C LEU A 85 -12.25 -15.26 -4.15
N VAL A 86 -10.99 -15.44 -4.57
CA VAL A 86 -10.55 -16.61 -5.36
C VAL A 86 -10.54 -17.90 -4.54
N ASN A 87 -10.13 -17.83 -3.26
CA ASN A 87 -10.09 -18.99 -2.37
C ASN A 87 -11.44 -19.29 -1.69
N SER A 88 -12.45 -18.46 -1.92
CA SER A 88 -13.77 -18.69 -1.34
C SER A 88 -14.38 -19.98 -1.92
N LYS A 89 -14.82 -20.89 -1.05
CA LYS A 89 -15.55 -22.12 -1.45
C LYS A 89 -17.01 -21.83 -1.84
N THR A 90 -17.29 -20.60 -2.27
CA THR A 90 -18.65 -20.16 -2.59
C THR A 90 -19.03 -20.66 -3.98
N ASN A 91 -20.22 -21.22 -4.13
CA ASN A 91 -20.81 -21.60 -5.42
C ASN A 91 -21.28 -20.34 -6.17
N LEU A 92 -20.35 -19.43 -6.51
CA LEU A 92 -20.63 -18.28 -7.35
C LEU A 92 -20.67 -18.73 -8.81
N LYS A 93 -21.59 -18.16 -9.59
CA LYS A 93 -21.53 -18.32 -11.04
C LYS A 93 -20.26 -17.66 -11.56
N LEU A 94 -19.69 -18.24 -12.61
CA LEU A 94 -18.46 -17.74 -13.22
C LEU A 94 -18.59 -16.27 -13.68
N SER A 95 -19.77 -15.87 -14.15
CA SER A 95 -20.10 -14.47 -14.49
C SER A 95 -19.92 -13.54 -13.30
N ASP A 96 -20.50 -13.91 -12.16
CA ASP A 96 -20.53 -13.08 -10.96
C ASP A 96 -19.13 -12.97 -10.33
N LEU A 97 -18.32 -14.02 -10.48
CA LEU A 97 -16.92 -14.01 -10.07
C LEU A 97 -16.11 -13.05 -10.95
N TYR A 98 -16.29 -13.08 -12.27
CA TYR A 98 -15.59 -12.21 -13.21
C TYR A 98 -15.94 -10.73 -12.99
N ASP A 99 -17.22 -10.43 -12.80
CA ASP A 99 -17.70 -9.08 -12.51
C ASP A 99 -17.14 -8.52 -11.20
N LYS A 100 -16.95 -9.40 -10.19
CA LYS A 100 -16.32 -9.03 -8.92
C LYS A 100 -14.81 -8.89 -9.03
N LEU A 101 -14.14 -9.67 -9.89
CA LEU A 101 -12.68 -9.66 -10.05
C LEU A 101 -12.20 -8.37 -10.73
N GLY A 102 -12.92 -7.91 -11.75
CA GLY A 102 -12.53 -6.77 -12.58
C GLY A 102 -12.24 -5.48 -11.82
N PRO A 103 -13.06 -5.06 -10.84
CA PRO A 103 -12.78 -3.90 -9.98
C PRO A 103 -11.46 -4.01 -9.21
N TYR A 104 -11.16 -5.16 -8.60
CA TYR A 104 -9.92 -5.36 -7.84
C TYR A 104 -8.67 -5.26 -8.73
N LEU A 105 -8.71 -5.90 -9.91
CA LEU A 105 -7.60 -5.85 -10.86
C LEU A 105 -7.35 -4.43 -11.37
N ARG A 106 -8.39 -3.70 -11.75
CA ARG A 106 -8.27 -2.30 -12.19
C ARG A 106 -7.76 -1.37 -11.08
N ALA A 107 -8.17 -1.60 -9.83
CA ALA A 107 -7.67 -0.84 -8.69
C ALA A 107 -6.16 -1.09 -8.47
N LEU A 108 -5.72 -2.35 -8.54
CA LEU A 108 -4.32 -2.73 -8.43
C LEU A 108 -3.47 -2.15 -9.57
N GLU A 109 -3.96 -2.18 -10.81
CA GLU A 109 -3.31 -1.54 -11.95
C GLU A 109 -3.15 -0.03 -11.74
N THR A 110 -4.21 0.65 -11.28
CA THR A 110 -4.19 2.09 -10.97
C THR A 110 -3.19 2.42 -9.85
N LEU A 111 -3.00 1.51 -8.90
CA LEU A 111 -2.01 1.64 -7.83
C LEU A 111 -0.56 1.36 -8.29
N GLY A 112 -0.37 0.97 -9.56
CA GLY A 112 0.95 0.69 -10.13
C GLY A 112 1.47 -0.70 -9.78
N VAL A 113 0.59 -1.63 -9.39
CA VAL A 113 0.96 -3.03 -9.15
C VAL A 113 1.17 -3.72 -10.49
N THR A 114 2.44 -3.87 -10.88
CA THR A 114 2.83 -4.62 -12.08
C THR A 114 3.22 -6.05 -11.71
N THR A 115 3.32 -6.94 -12.71
CA THR A 115 3.81 -8.33 -12.55
C THR A 115 5.15 -8.43 -11.79
N SER A 116 6.01 -7.41 -11.88
CA SER A 116 7.27 -7.29 -11.13
C SER A 116 7.08 -7.23 -9.61
N ASN A 117 5.99 -6.61 -9.14
CA ASN A 117 5.74 -6.42 -7.70
C ASN A 117 5.27 -7.71 -7.00
N TYR A 118 4.62 -8.61 -7.73
CA TYR A 118 4.19 -9.91 -7.21
C TYR A 118 5.37 -10.81 -6.87
N ALA A 119 6.46 -10.75 -7.66
CA ALA A 119 7.70 -11.47 -7.36
C ALA A 119 8.23 -11.07 -5.97
N ALA A 120 8.34 -9.77 -5.67
CA ALA A 120 8.83 -9.29 -4.38
C ALA A 120 7.96 -9.72 -3.18
N MET A 121 6.65 -9.91 -3.38
CA MET A 121 5.75 -10.44 -2.34
C MET A 121 5.88 -11.96 -2.16
N LEU A 122 6.14 -12.71 -3.23
CA LEU A 122 6.30 -14.17 -3.22
C LEU A 122 7.71 -14.62 -2.77
N HIS A 123 8.74 -13.78 -2.94
CA HIS A 123 10.13 -14.13 -2.60
C HIS A 123 10.52 -13.90 -1.13
N LYS A 124 9.60 -13.47 -0.25
CA LYS A 124 9.92 -13.29 1.18
C LYS A 124 10.32 -14.59 1.91
N ASP A 125 10.03 -15.76 1.31
CA ASP A 125 10.38 -17.06 1.88
C ASP A 125 11.57 -17.76 1.20
N GLU A 126 12.25 -17.14 0.23
CA GLU A 126 13.41 -17.79 -0.39
C GLU A 126 14.71 -17.40 0.35
N PRO A 127 15.46 -18.37 0.93
CA PRO A 127 16.80 -18.08 1.42
C PRO A 127 17.64 -17.69 0.20
N THR A 128 17.98 -16.41 0.11
CA THR A 128 18.78 -15.86 -0.99
C THR A 128 20.02 -16.71 -1.20
N ALA A 129 20.39 -16.98 -2.45
CA ALA A 129 21.55 -17.81 -2.81
C ALA A 129 22.83 -17.46 -2.03
N ALA A 130 23.01 -16.19 -1.63
CA ALA A 130 24.09 -15.74 -0.75
C ALA A 130 24.17 -16.50 0.59
N THR A 131 23.03 -16.84 1.20
CA THR A 131 22.93 -17.60 2.46
C THR A 131 23.27 -19.07 2.26
N LEU A 132 22.91 -19.65 1.10
CA LEU A 132 23.31 -21.02 0.71
C LEU A 132 24.82 -21.11 0.43
N ILE A 133 25.40 -20.07 -0.17
CA ILE A 133 26.85 -20.00 -0.46
C ILE A 133 27.66 -19.78 0.82
N ALA A 134 27.16 -18.98 1.77
CA ALA A 134 27.81 -18.81 3.07
C ALA A 134 27.85 -20.11 3.89
N ASN A 135 26.81 -20.95 3.78
CA ASN A 135 26.71 -22.22 4.53
C ASN A 135 27.57 -23.36 3.94
N SER A 136 27.95 -23.30 2.65
CA SER A 136 28.82 -24.30 2.01
C SER A 136 30.31 -24.02 2.23
N ALA A 137 30.70 -22.76 2.46
CA ALA A 137 32.09 -22.38 2.73
C ALA A 137 32.61 -22.81 4.12
N GLY A 138 31.71 -23.11 5.07
CA GLY A 138 32.07 -23.49 6.45
C GLY A 138 32.38 -24.98 6.68
N LYS A 139 32.21 -25.87 5.68
CA LYS A 139 32.21 -27.34 5.89
C LYS A 139 33.37 -28.13 5.28
N ASN A 140 34.50 -27.53 4.91
CA ASN A 140 35.65 -28.30 4.40
C ASN A 140 36.96 -28.04 5.16
N LYS A 141 37.10 -28.67 6.33
CA LYS A 141 38.38 -28.81 7.04
C LYS A 141 38.79 -30.28 7.31
N ASN A 142 38.19 -31.28 6.68
CA ASN A 142 38.45 -32.68 7.04
C ASN A 142 38.72 -33.65 5.87
N VAL A 143 39.59 -33.28 4.92
CA VAL A 143 40.09 -34.23 3.88
C VAL A 143 41.61 -34.15 3.67
N LYS A 144 42.40 -33.91 4.74
CA LYS A 144 43.88 -33.96 4.66
C LYS A 144 44.54 -34.90 5.67
N ASN A 145 43.87 -35.96 6.13
CA ASN A 145 44.47 -36.90 7.08
C ASN A 145 44.38 -38.38 6.71
N VAL A 146 44.61 -38.74 5.43
CA VAL A 146 44.74 -40.16 5.00
C VAL A 146 46.06 -40.42 4.23
N ARG A 147 47.05 -39.54 4.31
CA ARG A 147 48.42 -39.81 3.82
C ARG A 147 49.46 -39.63 4.93
N LYS A 148 49.35 -40.44 5.98
CA LYS A 148 50.44 -40.77 6.93
C LYS A 148 50.17 -42.16 7.53
N SER A 149 50.18 -43.18 6.68
CA SER A 149 50.38 -44.57 7.11
C SER A 149 50.74 -45.39 5.87
N LEU A 150 51.98 -45.27 5.40
CA LEU A 150 52.71 -46.19 4.50
C LEU A 150 54.01 -45.50 4.06
N THR A 151 54.93 -45.34 5.02
CA THR A 151 56.39 -45.51 4.85
C THR A 151 57.03 -45.46 6.23
#